data_AF-A0A1G7Y114-F1
#
_entry.id   AF-A0A1G7Y114-F1
#
_cell.length_a   1.000
_cell.length_b   1.000
_cell.length_c   1.000
_cell.angle_alpha   90.00
_cell.angle_beta   90.00
_cell.angle_gamma   90.00
#
_symmetry.space_group_name_H-M   'P 1'
#
loop_
_entity.id
_entity.type
_entity.pdbx_description
1 polymer ?
#
loop_
_entity_poly.entity_id
_entity_poly.type
_entity_poly.pdbx_seq_one_letter_code
_entity_poly.pdbx_strand_id
1 'polypeptide(L)'
;MLKIMLLQAMDHVADLAAAPSPAPTGVNTEGLADFLRRFFAPLFLVIVSVVALFFLFTREITRFVQFIILAIAIGVIFYVPDIIEMMARAIAGALGIQ
;
A
#
# COMPACT_ATOMS: atom_id res chain seq x y z
N MET A 1 -54.75 -17.20 -3.47
CA MET A 1 -53.77 -18.23 -3.08
C MET A 1 -52.73 -18.47 -4.19
N LEU A 2 -53.15 -18.80 -5.42
CA LEU A 2 -52.24 -19.02 -6.57
C LEU A 2 -51.31 -17.83 -6.90
N LYS A 3 -51.83 -16.59 -6.82
CA LYS A 3 -51.08 -15.36 -7.11
C LYS A 3 -49.95 -15.09 -6.11
N ILE A 4 -50.08 -15.55 -4.87
CA ILE A 4 -49.08 -15.39 -3.81
C ILE A 4 -47.92 -16.36 -4.02
N MET A 5 -48.23 -17.62 -4.38
CA MET A 5 -47.22 -18.62 -4.73
C MET A 5 -46.42 -18.24 -5.99
N LEU A 6 -47.08 -17.63 -6.99
CA LEU A 6 -46.42 -17.14 -8.19
C LEU A 6 -45.41 -16.02 -7.86
N LEU A 7 -45.77 -15.12 -6.95
CA LEU A 7 -44.90 -14.01 -6.54
C LEU A 7 -43.66 -14.50 -5.79
N GLN A 8 -43.83 -15.46 -4.87
CA GLN A 8 -42.70 -16.08 -4.16
C GLN A 8 -41.77 -16.87 -5.09
N ALA A 9 -42.32 -17.54 -6.10
CA ALA A 9 -41.53 -18.25 -7.09
C ALA A 9 -40.69 -17.28 -7.93
N MET A 10 -41.22 -16.10 -8.27
CA MET A 10 -40.49 -15.08 -9.03
C MET A 10 -39.35 -14.45 -8.21
N ASP A 11 -39.54 -14.23 -6.91
CA ASP A 11 -38.46 -13.76 -6.02
C ASP A 11 -37.32 -14.77 -5.90
N HIS A 12 -37.63 -16.07 -5.80
CA HIS A 12 -36.60 -17.12 -5.77
C HIS A 12 -35.83 -17.23 -7.10
N VAL A 13 -36.50 -17.02 -8.24
CA VAL A 13 -35.83 -16.98 -9.55
C VAL A 13 -34.94 -15.74 -9.68
N ALA A 14 -35.30 -14.61 -9.07
CA ALA A 14 -34.47 -13.41 -9.04
C ALA A 14 -33.19 -13.59 -8.19
N ASP A 15 -33.29 -14.30 -7.07
CA ASP A 15 -32.13 -14.64 -6.21
C ASP A 15 -31.17 -15.62 -6.91
N LEU A 16 -31.70 -16.60 -7.64
CA LEU A 16 -30.89 -17.51 -8.48
C LEU A 16 -30.27 -16.80 -9.70
N ALA A 17 -30.87 -15.70 -10.18
CA ALA A 17 -30.37 -14.90 -11.29
C ALA A 17 -29.36 -13.82 -10.85
N ALA A 18 -29.14 -13.64 -9.54
CA ALA A 18 -28.01 -12.88 -9.03
C ALA A 18 -26.73 -13.66 -9.34
N ALA A 19 -26.15 -13.38 -10.51
CA ALA A 19 -24.85 -13.91 -10.90
C ALA A 19 -23.84 -13.70 -9.76
N PRO A 20 -23.01 -14.69 -9.41
CA PRO A 20 -21.99 -14.51 -8.40
C PRO A 20 -21.14 -13.30 -8.81
N SER A 21 -21.11 -12.28 -7.96
CA SER A 21 -20.21 -11.14 -8.13
C SER A 21 -18.81 -11.71 -8.37
N PRO A 22 -18.08 -11.28 -9.42
CA PRO A 22 -16.78 -11.83 -9.73
C PRO A 22 -15.92 -11.78 -8.46
N ALA A 23 -15.45 -12.94 -8.02
CA ALA A 23 -14.53 -13.03 -6.90
C ALA A 23 -13.32 -12.13 -7.20
N PRO A 24 -12.82 -11.31 -6.25
CA PRO A 24 -11.71 -10.42 -6.50
C PRO A 24 -10.53 -11.23 -7.04
N THR A 25 -10.19 -11.03 -8.32
CA THR A 25 -9.14 -11.78 -9.03
C THR A 25 -7.73 -11.29 -8.70
N GLY A 26 -7.60 -10.34 -7.76
CA GLY A 26 -6.34 -9.75 -7.33
C GLY A 26 -5.76 -10.48 -6.13
N VAL A 27 -4.43 -10.65 -6.12
CA VAL A 27 -3.71 -11.01 -4.90
C VAL A 27 -3.95 -9.90 -3.87
N ASN A 28 -4.60 -10.22 -2.76
CA ASN A 28 -4.85 -9.28 -1.67
C ASN A 28 -3.52 -8.98 -0.96
N THR A 29 -2.88 -7.87 -1.31
CA THR A 29 -1.59 -7.43 -0.74
C THR A 29 -1.74 -6.40 0.37
N GLU A 30 -2.95 -5.97 0.73
CA GLU A 30 -3.19 -4.96 1.77
C GLU A 30 -2.57 -5.33 3.11
N GLY A 31 -2.74 -6.58 3.56
CA GLY A 31 -2.15 -7.04 4.82
C GLY A 31 -0.63 -7.02 4.83
N LEU A 32 0.01 -7.30 3.68
CA LEU A 32 1.46 -7.21 3.53
C LEU A 32 1.93 -5.75 3.50
N ALA A 33 1.20 -4.89 2.79
CA ALA A 33 1.49 -3.46 2.73
C ALA A 33 1.37 -2.81 4.12
N ASP A 34 0.34 -3.16 4.88
CA ASP A 34 0.14 -2.69 6.25
C ASP A 34 1.23 -3.19 7.20
N PHE A 35 1.62 -4.46 7.09
CA PHE A 35 2.73 -5.02 7.85
C PHE A 35 4.05 -4.29 7.54
N LEU A 36 4.39 -4.15 6.25
CA LEU A 36 5.60 -3.45 5.82
C LEU A 36 5.61 -1.99 6.28
N ARG A 37 4.48 -1.27 6.15
CA ARG A 37 4.36 0.10 6.65
C ARG A 37 4.57 0.15 8.17
N ARG A 38 3.85 -0.66 8.95
CA ARG A 38 3.93 -0.63 10.42
C ARG A 38 5.30 -1.04 10.96
N PHE A 39 6.02 -1.92 10.25
CA PHE A 39 7.32 -2.42 10.69
C PHE A 39 8.49 -1.58 10.17
N PHE A 40 8.50 -1.24 8.88
CA PHE A 40 9.63 -0.57 8.23
C PHE A 40 9.72 0.90 8.62
N ALA A 41 8.57 1.56 8.81
CA ALA A 41 8.48 2.95 9.23
C ALA A 41 9.25 3.26 10.54
N PRO A 42 8.98 2.58 11.68
CA PRO A 42 9.74 2.80 12.90
C PRO A 42 11.19 2.32 12.79
N LEU A 43 11.46 1.21 12.08
CA LEU A 43 12.82 0.69 11.90
C LEU A 43 13.73 1.70 11.19
N PHE A 44 13.25 2.28 10.09
CA PHE A 44 13.98 3.30 9.33
C PHE A 44 14.31 4.51 10.20
N LEU A 45 13.33 5.02 10.95
CA LEU A 45 13.54 6.17 11.83
C LEU A 45 14.59 5.88 12.92
N VAL A 46 14.57 4.70 13.52
CA VAL A 46 15.57 4.29 14.51
C VAL A 46 16.97 4.26 13.89
N ILE A 47 17.13 3.63 12.73
CA ILE A 47 18.42 3.54 12.05
C ILE A 47 18.94 4.93 11.68
N VAL A 48 18.09 5.75 11.07
CA VAL A 48 18.45 7.13 10.66
C VAL A 48 18.83 7.97 11.86
N SER A 49 18.13 7.82 12.98
CA SER A 49 18.44 8.52 14.23
C SER A 49 19.83 8.17 14.77
N VAL A 50 20.17 6.88 14.83
CA VAL A 50 21.50 6.44 15.31
C VAL A 50 22.61 6.97 14.40
N VAL A 51 22.43 6.88 13.09
CA VAL A 51 23.40 7.39 12.11
C VAL A 51 23.54 8.91 12.21
N ALA A 52 22.44 9.64 12.39
CA ALA A 52 22.45 11.09 12.59
C ALA A 52 23.23 11.48 13.85
N LEU A 53 23.06 10.76 14.96
CA LEU A 53 23.82 11.00 16.19
C LEU A 53 25.32 10.76 15.99
N PHE A 54 25.69 9.71 15.26
CA PHE A 54 27.10 9.44 14.93
C PHE A 54 27.72 10.63 14.18
N PHE A 55 27.07 11.12 13.13
CA PHE A 55 27.54 12.28 12.35
C PHE A 55 27.63 13.56 13.18
N LEU A 56 26.71 13.74 14.13
CA LEU A 56 26.72 14.89 15.03
C LEU A 56 27.96 14.88 15.93
N PHE A 57 28.33 13.72 16.48
CA PHE A 57 29.48 13.60 17.38
C PHE A 57 30.83 13.65 16.68
N THR A 58 30.94 13.16 15.45
CA THR A 58 32.19 13.23 14.67
C THR A 58 32.47 14.61 14.05
N ARG A 59 31.61 15.61 14.31
CA ARG A 59 31.71 16.98 13.73
C ARG A 59 31.75 16.99 12.20
N GLU A 60 31.07 16.04 11.56
CA GLU A 60 31.05 15.91 10.10
C GLU A 60 29.83 16.64 9.50
N ILE A 61 29.69 17.94 9.75
CA ILE A 61 28.48 18.73 9.43
C ILE A 61 28.07 18.61 7.95
N THR A 62 29.03 18.68 7.02
CA THR A 62 28.72 18.55 5.58
C THR A 62 28.15 17.17 5.24
N ARG A 63 28.67 16.09 5.84
CA ARG A 63 28.17 14.72 5.62
C ARG A 63 26.83 14.51 6.33
N PHE A 64 26.63 15.13 7.49
CA PHE A 64 25.33 15.16 8.17
C PHE A 64 24.25 15.78 7.28
N VAL A 65 24.50 16.94 6.68
CA VAL A 65 23.53 17.62 5.82
C VAL A 65 23.19 16.76 4.59
N GLN A 66 24.19 16.16 3.95
CA GLN A 66 23.97 15.23 2.83
C GLN A 66 23.13 14.02 3.25
N PHE A 67 23.43 13.45 4.42
CA PHE A 67 22.67 12.35 4.99
C PHE A 67 21.22 12.74 5.26
N ILE A 68 20.96 13.92 5.83
CA ILE A 68 19.60 14.41 6.09
C ILE A 68 18.82 14.57 4.78
N ILE A 69 19.41 15.16 3.74
CA ILE A 69 18.76 15.31 2.43
C ILE A 69 18.37 13.93 1.87
N LEU A 70 19.29 12.97 1.91
CA LEU A 70 19.05 11.61 1.46
C LEU A 70 17.98 10.91 2.30
N ALA A 71 18.05 11.02 3.63
CA ALA A 71 17.11 10.42 4.55
C ALA A 71 15.70 10.97 4.35
N ILE A 72 15.55 12.27 4.09
CA ILE A 72 14.27 12.88 3.75
C ILE A 72 13.77 12.36 2.40
N ALA A 73 14.62 12.32 1.36
CA ALA A 73 14.23 11.85 0.05
C ALA A 73 13.69 10.41 0.09
N ILE A 74 14.41 9.51 0.77
CA ILE A 74 13.97 8.13 0.97
C ILE A 74 12.74 8.09 1.88
N GLY A 75 12.73 8.83 2.98
CA GLY A 75 11.61 8.90 3.91
C GLY A 75 10.29 9.26 3.19
N VAL A 76 10.31 10.28 2.34
CA VAL A 76 9.14 10.70 1.55
C VAL A 76 8.66 9.59 0.62
N ILE A 77 9.55 8.90 -0.08
CA ILE A 77 9.18 7.80 -0.99
C ILE A 77 8.46 6.67 -0.26
N PHE A 78 8.89 6.34 0.95
CA PHE A 78 8.34 5.21 1.71
C PHE A 78 7.16 5.57 2.62
N TYR A 79 7.06 6.83 3.08
CA TYR A 79 5.98 7.26 3.98
C TYR A 79 4.79 7.89 3.25
N VAL A 80 4.97 8.46 2.06
CA VAL A 80 3.86 9.07 1.32
C VAL A 80 3.14 7.97 0.53
N PRO A 81 1.85 7.70 0.83
CA PRO A 81 1.12 6.58 0.24
C PRO A 81 1.05 6.67 -1.29
N ASP A 82 0.86 7.88 -1.82
CA ASP A 82 0.69 8.12 -3.26
C ASP A 82 1.97 7.87 -4.07
N ILE A 83 3.15 8.04 -3.45
CA ILE A 83 4.43 7.88 -4.15
C ILE A 83 4.68 6.41 -4.47
N ILE A 84 4.41 5.49 -3.54
CA ILE A 84 4.61 4.06 -3.77
C ILE A 84 3.68 3.55 -4.87
N GLU A 85 2.42 3.99 -4.88
CA GLU A 85 1.47 3.64 -5.94
C GLU A 85 1.93 4.18 -7.30
N MET A 86 2.35 5.44 -7.36
CA MET A 86 2.80 6.06 -8.60
C MET A 86 4.06 5.40 -9.16
N MET A 87 5.01 5.02 -8.30
CA MET A 87 6.20 4.26 -8.70
C MET A 87 5.85 2.84 -9.14
N ALA A 88 4.95 2.16 -8.43
CA ALA A 88 4.49 0.82 -8.81
C ALA A 88 3.81 0.84 -10.18
N ARG A 89 2.92 1.81 -10.43
CA ARG A 89 2.27 2.02 -11.73
C ARG A 89 3.27 2.40 -12.82
N ALA A 90 4.24 3.25 -12.53
CA ALA A 90 5.28 3.64 -13.49
C ALA A 90 6.15 2.43 -13.89
N ILE A 91 6.54 1.61 -12.93
CA ILE A 91 7.33 0.39 -13.18
C ILE A 91 6.49 -0.65 -13.92
N ALA A 92 5.24 -0.89 -13.50
CA ALA A 92 4.33 -1.81 -14.17
C ALA A 92 4.10 -1.38 -15.63
N GLY A 93 3.84 -0.10 -15.87
CA GLY A 93 3.71 0.48 -17.20
C GLY A 93 4.98 0.34 -18.05
N ALA A 94 6.17 0.53 -17.47
CA ALA A 94 7.45 0.30 -18.16
C ALA A 94 7.70 -1.18 -18.48
N LEU A 95 7.15 -2.09 -17.68
CA LEU A 95 7.18 -3.54 -17.90
C LEU A 95 6.05 -4.04 -18.83
N GLY A 96 5.18 -3.14 -19.31
CA GLY A 96 4.03 -3.49 -20.15
C GLY A 96 2.89 -4.19 -19.40
N ILE A 97 2.93 -4.16 -18.07
CA ILE A 97 1.93 -4.73 -17.17
C ILE A 97 1.05 -3.54 -16.73
N GLN A 98 -0.17 -3.45 -17.24
CA GLN A 98 -1.12 -2.38 -16.91
C GLN A 98 -2.11 -2.85 -15.84
#